data_AF-A0A3E1KG50-F1
#
_entry.id   AF-A0A3E1KG50-F1
#
_cell.length_a   1.000
_cell.length_b   1.000
_cell.length_c   1.000
_cell.angle_alpha   90.00
_cell.angle_beta   90.00
_cell.angle_gamma   90.00
#
_symmetry.space_group_name_H-M   'P 1'
#
loop_
_entity.id
_entity.type
_entity.pdbx_description
1 polymer ?
#
loop_
_entity_poly.entity_id
_entity_poly.type
_entity_poly.pdbx_seq_one_letter_code
_entity_poly.pdbx_strand_id
1 'polypeptide(L)'
;MSSFRKFVLLMLSMLFAACSAPVPRSAPATPPQALFKSIDVSETDVIRRSKLKGCQLIPYDTKRSTCVDQNAGLHGPTACDALACQKAAGKDANRLRLAAWQNCVDRRTLINGAFDSTFRDLNSFKTGPSYKNWKQQGRSAMAALIKEIEDGQPGHALALKNATSTLNDCKKIAD
;
A
#
# COMPACT_ATOMS: atom_id res chain seq x y z
N MET A 1 24.67 57.96 -42.44
CA MET A 1 24.12 57.45 -41.15
C MET A 1 22.99 56.51 -41.51
N SER A 2 22.96 55.21 -41.25
CA SER A 2 23.64 54.37 -40.27
C SER A 2 23.64 52.93 -40.83
N SER A 3 24.83 52.37 -41.11
CA SER A 3 25.07 51.00 -41.59
C SER A 3 25.31 50.02 -40.42
N PHE A 4 24.53 50.08 -39.36
CA PHE A 4 24.82 49.33 -38.11
C PHE A 4 23.63 48.53 -37.54
N ARG A 5 22.83 47.86 -38.38
CA ARG A 5 21.72 47.01 -37.89
C ARG A 5 21.47 45.70 -38.66
N LYS A 6 22.49 45.07 -39.26
CA LYS A 6 22.32 43.80 -40.00
C LYS A 6 23.38 42.73 -39.69
N PHE A 7 23.77 42.58 -38.42
CA PHE A 7 24.83 41.64 -38.02
C PHE A 7 24.46 40.73 -36.83
N VAL A 8 23.21 40.24 -36.74
CA VAL A 8 22.81 39.33 -35.63
C VAL A 8 21.96 38.12 -36.07
N LEU A 9 21.87 37.77 -37.36
CA LEU A 9 20.97 36.68 -37.81
C LEU A 9 21.64 35.60 -38.66
N LEU A 10 22.93 35.35 -38.48
CA LEU A 10 23.67 34.38 -39.31
C LEU A 10 24.74 33.64 -38.52
N MET A 11 24.40 33.08 -37.35
CA MET A 11 25.23 32.08 -36.66
C MET A 11 24.37 31.19 -35.75
N LEU A 12 23.38 30.48 -36.29
CA LEU A 12 22.69 29.42 -35.52
C LEU A 12 22.13 28.34 -36.45
N SER A 13 22.96 27.81 -37.34
CA SER A 13 22.55 26.75 -38.27
C SER A 13 23.74 25.89 -38.66
N MET A 14 24.36 25.20 -37.69
CA MET A 14 25.21 24.05 -37.95
C MET A 14 25.64 23.46 -36.60
N LEU A 15 25.08 22.30 -36.25
CA LEU A 15 25.67 21.21 -35.44
C LEU A 15 24.57 20.39 -34.75
N PHE A 16 23.83 19.58 -35.50
CA PHE A 16 23.24 18.34 -34.98
C PHE A 16 23.24 17.28 -36.08
N ALA A 17 24.42 16.75 -36.36
CA ALA A 17 24.60 15.47 -37.03
C ALA A 17 25.51 14.61 -36.14
N ALA A 18 24.94 14.08 -35.06
CA ALA A 18 25.53 12.97 -34.31
C ALA A 18 24.65 11.75 -34.58
N CYS A 19 25.20 10.82 -35.36
CA CYS A 19 24.57 9.56 -35.72
C CYS A 19 24.21 8.75 -34.47
N SER A 20 22.96 8.33 -34.39
CA SER A 20 22.40 7.42 -33.40
C SER A 20 23.10 6.07 -33.46
N ALA A 21 24.08 5.83 -32.60
CA ALA A 21 24.44 4.46 -32.26
C ALA A 21 23.29 3.88 -31.42
N PRO A 22 22.74 2.70 -31.75
CA PRO A 22 21.78 2.04 -30.88
C PRO A 22 22.50 1.71 -29.58
N VAL A 23 22.06 2.33 -28.49
CA VAL A 23 22.49 1.96 -27.14
C VAL A 23 22.24 0.45 -26.97
N PRO A 24 23.26 -0.35 -26.60
CA PRO A 24 23.03 -1.74 -26.26
C PRO A 24 22.03 -1.75 -25.12
N ARG A 25 20.81 -2.24 -25.40
CA ARG A 25 19.79 -2.42 -24.38
C ARG A 25 20.36 -3.46 -23.43
N SER A 26 20.87 -3.03 -22.29
CA SER A 26 21.20 -3.94 -21.20
C SER A 26 19.98 -4.81 -20.99
N ALA A 27 20.16 -6.13 -21.12
CA ALA A 27 19.12 -7.08 -20.76
C ALA A 27 18.61 -6.69 -19.36
N PRO A 28 17.28 -6.74 -19.11
CA PRO A 28 16.81 -6.58 -17.75
C PRO A 28 17.55 -7.61 -16.93
N ALA A 29 18.38 -7.17 -15.98
CA ALA A 29 18.90 -8.07 -14.98
C ALA A 29 17.66 -8.66 -14.32
N THR A 30 17.38 -9.92 -14.61
CA THR A 30 16.36 -10.69 -13.93
C THR A 30 16.62 -10.44 -12.45
N PRO A 31 15.68 -9.86 -11.69
CA PRO A 31 15.83 -9.83 -10.25
C PRO A 31 16.10 -11.28 -9.85
N PRO A 32 17.11 -11.57 -9.00
CA PRO A 32 17.28 -12.92 -8.52
C PRO A 32 15.92 -13.33 -8.00
N GLN A 33 15.27 -14.28 -8.70
CA GLN A 33 13.97 -14.77 -8.31
C GLN A 33 14.20 -15.32 -6.93
N ALA A 34 13.76 -14.56 -5.94
CA ALA A 34 13.72 -14.97 -4.56
C ALA A 34 12.82 -16.19 -4.56
N LEU A 35 13.45 -17.36 -4.65
CA LEU A 35 12.89 -18.66 -4.38
C LEU A 35 12.70 -18.84 -2.86
N PHE A 36 12.53 -17.73 -2.14
CA PHE A 36 12.02 -17.70 -0.79
C PHE A 36 10.52 -17.89 -0.92
N LYS A 37 10.07 -19.11 -0.64
CA LYS A 37 8.67 -19.37 -0.30
C LYS A 37 8.24 -18.26 0.66
N SER A 38 7.06 -17.70 0.40
CA SER A 38 6.40 -16.57 1.06
C SER A 38 6.08 -16.77 2.55
N ILE A 39 6.87 -17.58 3.25
CA ILE A 39 6.67 -18.09 4.61
C ILE A 39 7.93 -17.88 5.47
N ASP A 40 9.11 -17.63 4.87
CA ASP A 40 10.33 -17.46 5.64
C ASP A 40 10.38 -16.08 6.32
N VAL A 41 10.07 -16.08 7.62
CA VAL A 41 10.17 -14.90 8.47
C VAL A 41 11.65 -14.72 8.85
N SER A 42 12.22 -13.58 8.48
CA SER A 42 13.59 -13.22 8.85
C SER A 42 13.66 -12.58 10.24
N GLU A 43 14.60 -13.03 11.09
CA GLU A 43 14.86 -12.41 12.39
C GLU A 43 15.21 -10.93 12.24
N THR A 44 16.06 -10.58 11.27
CA THR A 44 16.47 -9.20 11.00
C THR A 44 15.29 -8.34 10.56
N ASP A 45 14.40 -8.87 9.71
CA ASP A 45 13.23 -8.10 9.29
C ASP A 45 12.25 -7.91 10.45
N VAL A 46 11.99 -8.94 11.26
CA VAL A 46 11.13 -8.80 12.45
C VAL A 46 11.68 -7.76 13.43
N ILE A 47 12.99 -7.75 13.68
CA ILE A 47 13.64 -6.72 14.54
C ILE A 47 13.46 -5.31 13.97
N ARG A 48 13.53 -5.16 12.65
CA ARG A 48 13.33 -3.86 11.99
C ARG A 48 11.86 -3.43 12.05
N ARG A 49 10.94 -4.34 11.71
CA ARG A 49 9.51 -4.08 11.57
C ARG A 49 8.82 -3.85 12.92
N SER A 50 9.30 -4.48 13.99
CA SER A 50 8.75 -4.31 15.35
C SER A 50 8.86 -2.88 15.89
N LYS A 51 9.64 -2.02 15.23
CA LYS A 51 9.81 -0.60 15.58
C LYS A 51 8.93 0.34 14.74
N LEU A 52 8.19 -0.20 13.78
CA LEU A 52 7.35 0.56 12.85
C LEU A 52 5.88 0.51 13.30
N LYS A 53 4.99 1.15 12.55
CA LYS A 53 3.56 1.24 12.86
C LYS A 53 2.70 1.00 11.61
N GLY A 54 1.43 0.67 11.83
CA GLY A 54 0.46 0.41 10.76
C GLY A 54 0.94 -0.72 9.83
N CYS A 55 0.70 -0.58 8.53
CA CYS A 55 1.07 -1.60 7.54
C CYS A 55 2.56 -1.98 7.56
N GLN A 56 3.43 -1.08 8.05
CA GLN A 56 4.87 -1.34 8.11
C GLN A 56 5.28 -2.36 9.17
N LEU A 57 4.36 -2.80 10.03
CA LEU A 57 4.55 -3.92 10.95
C LEU A 57 4.64 -5.27 10.22
N ILE A 58 4.09 -5.38 9.01
CA ILE A 58 3.96 -6.66 8.31
C ILE A 58 5.32 -7.08 7.71
N PRO A 59 5.92 -8.20 8.15
CA PRO A 59 7.22 -8.65 7.64
C PRO A 59 7.12 -9.35 6.27
N TYR A 60 5.92 -9.73 5.85
CA TYR A 60 5.68 -10.36 4.55
C TYR A 60 5.50 -9.29 3.46
N ASP A 61 6.43 -9.22 2.51
CA ASP A 61 6.48 -8.18 1.48
C ASP A 61 5.15 -8.00 0.73
N THR A 62 4.57 -9.06 0.19
CA THR A 62 3.30 -9.01 -0.57
C THR A 62 2.11 -8.58 0.29
N LYS A 63 2.06 -8.99 1.55
CA LYS A 63 0.97 -8.59 2.47
C LYS A 63 1.13 -7.13 2.89
N ARG A 64 2.38 -6.71 3.12
CA ARG A 64 2.72 -5.32 3.43
C ARG A 64 2.39 -4.39 2.28
N SER A 65 2.79 -4.73 1.06
CA SER A 65 2.48 -3.92 -0.13
C SER A 65 0.97 -3.79 -0.32
N THR A 66 0.25 -4.91 -0.23
CA THR A 66 -1.22 -4.90 -0.25
C THR A 66 -1.78 -3.94 0.81
N CYS A 67 -1.36 -4.06 2.08
CA CYS A 67 -1.82 -3.16 3.12
C CYS A 67 -1.52 -1.69 2.81
N VAL A 68 -0.29 -1.37 2.37
CA VAL A 68 0.13 0.00 2.03
C VAL A 68 -0.72 0.57 0.90
N ASP A 69 -0.88 -0.18 -0.19
CA ASP A 69 -1.63 0.26 -1.38
C ASP A 69 -3.10 0.45 -1.03
N GLN A 70 -3.68 -0.49 -0.28
CA GLN A 70 -5.07 -0.39 0.15
C GLN A 70 -5.28 0.70 1.20
N ASN A 71 -4.26 1.11 1.95
CA ASN A 71 -4.34 2.22 2.89
C ASN A 71 -4.11 3.61 2.24
N ALA A 72 -3.44 3.67 1.09
CA ALA A 72 -3.08 4.91 0.41
C ALA A 72 -4.32 5.70 -0.08
N GLY A 73 -4.66 6.79 0.60
CA GLY A 73 -5.88 7.56 0.28
C GLY A 73 -7.16 6.85 0.74
N LEU A 74 -7.10 5.99 1.76
CA LEU A 74 -8.29 5.35 2.36
C LEU A 74 -9.25 6.39 2.95
N HIS A 75 -8.70 7.47 3.50
CA HIS A 75 -9.42 8.62 4.05
C HIS A 75 -9.67 9.71 3.00
N GLY A 76 -9.99 9.29 1.78
CA GLY A 76 -10.33 10.18 0.67
C GLY A 76 -11.84 10.23 0.41
N PRO A 77 -12.31 11.23 -0.37
CA PRO A 77 -13.74 11.40 -0.70
C PRO A 77 -14.29 10.28 -1.61
N THR A 78 -13.41 9.46 -2.19
CA THR A 78 -13.75 8.28 -3.01
C THR A 78 -13.66 6.97 -2.23
N ALA A 79 -13.50 7.04 -0.90
CA ALA A 79 -13.39 5.90 -0.01
C ALA A 79 -14.07 6.21 1.35
N CYS A 80 -13.34 6.10 2.46
CA CYS A 80 -13.95 6.09 3.80
C CYS A 80 -14.37 7.47 4.33
N ASP A 81 -13.92 8.56 3.71
CA ASP A 81 -14.30 9.92 4.08
C ASP A 81 -15.33 10.50 3.09
N ALA A 82 -15.93 9.64 2.25
CA ALA A 82 -17.04 10.02 1.40
C ALA A 82 -18.24 10.48 2.22
N LEU A 83 -19.03 11.40 1.68
CA LEU A 83 -20.31 11.76 2.27
C LEU A 83 -21.23 10.53 2.32
N ALA A 84 -21.98 10.39 3.42
CA ALA A 84 -23.04 9.39 3.50
C ALA A 84 -24.12 9.64 2.45
N CYS A 85 -24.78 8.58 1.96
CA CYS A 85 -25.91 8.71 1.04
C CYS A 85 -27.09 9.35 1.74
N GLN A 86 -27.83 10.19 1.01
CA GLN A 86 -28.90 11.02 1.56
C GLN A 86 -30.03 11.15 0.54
N LYS A 87 -31.28 11.10 0.98
CA LYS A 87 -32.45 11.22 0.09
C LYS A 87 -32.43 12.52 -0.73
N ALA A 88 -31.98 13.62 -0.13
CA ALA A 88 -31.93 14.93 -0.77
C ALA A 88 -30.78 15.08 -1.81
N ALA A 89 -29.80 14.18 -1.84
CA ALA A 89 -28.65 14.30 -2.73
C ALA A 89 -28.97 13.97 -4.21
N GLY A 90 -30.10 13.30 -4.47
CA GLY A 90 -30.45 12.80 -5.80
C GLY A 90 -29.71 11.51 -6.17
N LYS A 91 -30.22 10.84 -7.21
CA LYS A 91 -29.79 9.48 -7.60
C LYS A 91 -28.31 9.41 -8.00
N ASP A 92 -27.84 10.36 -8.83
CA ASP A 92 -26.46 10.34 -9.33
C ASP A 92 -25.43 10.56 -8.24
N ALA A 93 -25.68 11.50 -7.32
CA ALA A 93 -24.80 11.73 -6.18
C ALA A 93 -24.75 10.52 -5.25
N ASN A 94 -25.90 9.89 -4.97
CA ASN A 94 -25.95 8.67 -4.16
C ASN A 94 -25.25 7.49 -4.84
N ARG A 95 -25.28 7.38 -6.18
CA ARG A 95 -24.51 6.36 -6.91
C ARG A 95 -23.00 6.51 -6.70
N LEU A 96 -22.49 7.75 -6.74
CA LEU A 96 -21.07 8.03 -6.48
C LEU A 96 -20.69 7.73 -5.03
N ARG A 97 -21.53 8.15 -4.07
CA ARG A 97 -21.32 7.86 -2.64
C ARG A 97 -21.37 6.36 -2.35
N LEU A 98 -22.29 5.62 -2.98
CA LEU A 98 -22.38 4.16 -2.87
C LEU A 98 -21.08 3.49 -3.34
N ALA A 99 -20.56 3.89 -4.50
CA ALA A 99 -19.29 3.38 -5.03
C ALA A 99 -18.12 3.69 -4.08
N ALA A 100 -18.09 4.88 -3.48
CA ALA A 100 -17.06 5.26 -2.53
C ALA A 100 -17.11 4.41 -1.24
N TRP A 101 -18.30 4.18 -0.68
CA TRP A 101 -18.46 3.33 0.50
C TRP A 101 -18.15 1.86 0.21
N GLN A 102 -18.49 1.36 -0.98
CA GLN A 102 -18.08 0.02 -1.42
C GLN A 102 -16.55 -0.09 -1.48
N ASN A 103 -15.89 0.90 -2.10
CA ASN A 103 -14.43 0.98 -2.14
C ASN A 103 -13.81 1.04 -0.74
N CYS A 104 -14.40 1.79 0.21
CA CYS A 104 -13.95 1.79 1.60
C CYS A 104 -14.00 0.38 2.23
N VAL A 105 -15.12 -0.32 2.07
CA VAL A 105 -15.30 -1.67 2.64
C VAL A 105 -14.33 -2.67 2.03
N ASP A 106 -14.16 -2.66 0.71
CA ASP A 106 -13.26 -3.57 0.01
C ASP A 106 -11.81 -3.39 0.49
N ARG A 107 -11.35 -2.14 0.55
CA ARG A 107 -10.01 -1.79 1.01
C ARG A 107 -9.78 -2.15 2.47
N ARG A 108 -10.74 -1.84 3.35
CA ARG A 108 -10.67 -2.23 4.77
C ARG A 108 -10.64 -3.73 4.96
N THR A 109 -11.38 -4.48 4.14
CA THR A 109 -11.37 -5.95 4.17
C THR A 109 -9.98 -6.50 3.83
N LEU A 110 -9.33 -5.96 2.80
CA LEU A 110 -7.98 -6.36 2.42
C LEU A 110 -6.93 -5.98 3.48
N ILE A 111 -7.03 -4.79 4.07
CA ILE A 111 -6.16 -4.36 5.18
C ILE A 111 -6.31 -5.30 6.38
N ASN A 112 -7.55 -5.56 6.81
CA ASN A 112 -7.81 -6.46 7.93
C ASN A 112 -7.29 -7.88 7.64
N GLY A 113 -7.53 -8.39 6.43
CA GLY A 113 -7.01 -9.68 6.00
C GLY A 113 -5.47 -9.77 6.01
N ALA A 114 -4.78 -8.67 5.67
CA ALA A 114 -3.32 -8.60 5.73
C ALA A 114 -2.82 -8.72 7.18
N PHE A 115 -3.44 -8.01 8.13
CA PHE A 115 -3.09 -8.12 9.55
C PHE A 115 -3.46 -9.47 10.15
N ASP A 116 -4.67 -9.97 9.91
CA ASP A 116 -5.15 -11.25 10.46
C ASP A 116 -4.30 -12.43 9.98
N SER A 117 -3.99 -12.47 8.68
CA SER A 117 -3.11 -13.51 8.15
C SER A 117 -1.68 -13.36 8.67
N THR A 118 -1.18 -12.14 8.85
CA THR A 118 0.15 -11.91 9.44
C THR A 118 0.20 -12.39 10.89
N PHE A 119 -0.82 -12.07 11.70
CA PHE A 119 -0.92 -12.52 13.07
C PHE A 119 -0.92 -14.05 13.19
N ARG A 120 -1.73 -14.73 12.35
CA ARG A 120 -1.77 -16.20 12.32
C ARG A 120 -0.43 -16.79 11.90
N ASP A 121 0.18 -16.29 10.84
CA ASP A 121 1.43 -16.85 10.31
C ASP A 121 2.59 -16.66 11.28
N LEU A 122 2.68 -15.53 11.98
CA LEU A 122 3.71 -15.28 12.99
C LEU A 122 3.52 -16.17 14.24
N ASN A 123 2.28 -16.35 14.69
CA ASN A 123 2.00 -17.28 15.78
C ASN A 123 2.30 -18.73 15.39
N SER A 124 2.03 -19.12 14.15
CA SER A 124 2.45 -20.42 13.62
C SER A 124 3.98 -20.54 13.53
N PHE A 125 4.67 -19.52 13.02
CA PHE A 125 6.13 -19.51 12.92
C PHE A 125 6.81 -19.70 14.29
N LYS A 126 6.25 -19.10 15.36
CA LYS A 126 6.76 -19.25 16.74
C LYS A 126 6.78 -20.69 17.26
N THR A 127 5.97 -21.59 16.70
CA THR A 127 5.97 -23.01 17.11
C THR A 127 6.98 -23.84 16.31
N GLY A 128 7.50 -23.29 15.21
CA GLY A 128 8.44 -23.95 14.31
C GLY A 128 9.88 -24.05 14.84
N PRO A 129 10.67 -24.98 14.28
CA PRO A 129 12.07 -25.16 14.68
C PRO A 129 12.95 -23.95 14.37
N SER A 130 12.69 -23.23 13.28
CA SER A 130 13.47 -22.05 12.87
C SER A 130 13.50 -20.95 13.94
N TYR A 131 12.38 -20.75 14.64
CA TYR A 131 12.27 -19.77 15.72
C TYR A 131 13.05 -20.17 16.98
N LYS A 132 13.29 -21.47 17.21
CA LYS A 132 14.04 -21.94 18.39
C LYS A 132 15.50 -21.51 18.39
N ASN A 133 16.06 -21.18 17.23
CA ASN A 133 17.44 -20.75 17.09
C ASN A 133 17.60 -19.22 17.14
N TRP A 134 16.49 -18.47 17.23
CA TRP A 134 16.55 -17.01 17.30
C TRP A 134 17.14 -16.52 18.62
N LYS A 135 17.89 -15.42 18.53
CA LYS A 135 18.46 -14.74 19.70
C LYS A 135 17.35 -14.08 20.51
N GLN A 136 17.66 -13.75 21.78
CA GLN A 136 16.71 -13.08 22.67
C GLN A 136 16.14 -11.80 22.05
N GLN A 137 16.96 -11.01 21.35
CA GLN A 137 16.53 -9.81 20.65
C GLN A 137 15.44 -10.09 19.60
N GLY A 138 15.63 -11.12 18.76
CA GLY A 138 14.63 -11.53 17.77
C GLY A 138 13.33 -12.00 18.40
N ARG A 139 13.42 -12.77 19.49
CA ARG A 139 12.25 -13.25 20.23
C ARG A 139 11.46 -12.10 20.87
N SER A 140 12.14 -11.15 21.50
CA SER A 140 11.51 -9.94 22.04
C SER A 140 10.87 -9.08 20.95
N ALA A 141 11.54 -8.92 19.80
CA ALA A 141 10.98 -8.20 18.66
C ALA A 141 9.74 -8.89 18.08
N MET A 142 9.75 -10.22 17.96
CA MET A 142 8.59 -11.01 17.53
C MET A 142 7.41 -10.81 18.48
N ALA A 143 7.63 -10.88 19.79
CA ALA A 143 6.59 -10.65 20.78
C ALA A 143 5.99 -9.25 20.69
N ALA A 144 6.83 -8.22 20.58
CA ALA A 144 6.39 -6.83 20.43
C ALA A 144 5.59 -6.62 19.13
N LEU A 145 6.06 -7.18 18.01
CA LEU A 145 5.39 -7.06 16.72
C LEU A 145 4.01 -7.74 16.73
N ILE A 146 3.91 -8.96 17.26
CA ILE A 146 2.63 -9.67 17.39
C ILE A 146 1.68 -8.88 18.28
N LYS A 147 2.16 -8.38 19.43
CA LYS A 147 1.35 -7.59 20.35
C LYS A 147 0.80 -6.33 19.68
N GLU A 148 1.63 -5.59 18.94
CA GLU A 148 1.17 -4.38 18.24
C GLU A 148 0.10 -4.71 17.18
N ILE A 149 0.24 -5.82 16.45
CA ILE A 149 -0.78 -6.27 15.50
C ILE A 149 -2.08 -6.63 16.23
N GLU A 150 -1.99 -7.40 17.31
CA GLU A 150 -3.14 -7.82 18.13
C GLU A 150 -3.88 -6.63 18.74
N ASP A 151 -3.15 -5.69 19.35
CA ASP A 151 -3.72 -4.49 19.96
C ASP A 151 -4.43 -3.60 18.92
N GLY A 152 -4.03 -3.65 17.65
CA GLY A 152 -4.66 -2.91 16.54
C GLY A 152 -5.93 -3.56 15.97
N GLN A 153 -6.09 -4.88 16.11
CA GLN A 153 -7.21 -5.62 15.49
C GLN A 153 -8.61 -5.12 15.89
N PRO A 154 -8.91 -4.79 17.17
CA PRO A 154 -10.21 -4.26 17.54
C PRO A 154 -10.58 -2.97 16.81
N GLY A 155 -9.62 -2.05 16.64
CA GLY A 155 -9.83 -0.81 15.91
C GLY A 155 -10.10 -1.05 14.43
N HIS A 156 -9.33 -1.94 13.80
CA HIS A 156 -9.52 -2.35 12.41
C HIS A 156 -10.88 -3.03 12.17
N ALA A 157 -11.30 -3.91 13.07
CA ALA A 157 -12.60 -4.57 13.02
C ALA A 157 -13.76 -3.58 13.18
N LEU A 158 -13.67 -2.66 14.15
CA LEU A 158 -14.68 -1.63 14.35
C LEU A 158 -14.81 -0.71 13.13
N ALA A 159 -13.69 -0.30 12.56
CA ALA A 159 -13.71 0.59 11.40
C ALA A 159 -14.30 -0.09 10.14
N LEU A 160 -14.04 -1.39 9.94
CA LEU A 160 -14.70 -2.18 8.90
C LEU A 160 -16.19 -2.33 9.17
N LYS A 161 -16.59 -2.64 10.41
CA LYS A 161 -18.00 -2.73 10.81
C LYS A 161 -18.75 -1.44 10.51
N ASN A 162 -18.17 -0.29 10.86
CA ASN A 162 -18.77 1.02 10.61
C ASN A 162 -18.91 1.29 9.11
N ALA A 163 -17.86 1.06 8.32
CA ALA A 163 -17.91 1.22 6.86
C ALA A 163 -18.99 0.34 6.22
N THR A 164 -19.10 -0.93 6.65
CA THR A 164 -20.12 -1.86 6.18
C THR A 164 -21.53 -1.39 6.57
N SER A 165 -21.71 -0.86 7.78
CA SER A 165 -22.99 -0.26 8.20
C SER A 165 -23.37 0.91 7.29
N THR A 166 -22.44 1.84 7.04
CA THR A 166 -22.69 2.99 6.18
C THR A 166 -22.98 2.60 4.72
N LEU A 167 -22.27 1.60 4.20
CA LEU A 167 -22.56 1.02 2.88
C LEU A 167 -23.98 0.45 2.81
N ASN A 168 -24.39 -0.32 3.82
CA ASN A 168 -25.73 -0.93 3.86
C ASN A 168 -26.82 0.13 3.98
N ASP A 169 -26.60 1.18 4.77
CA ASP A 169 -27.54 2.31 4.84
C ASP A 169 -27.59 3.09 3.53
N CYS A 170 -26.47 3.21 2.83
CA CYS A 170 -26.44 3.83 1.50
C CYS A 170 -27.25 3.03 0.48
N LYS A 171 -27.12 1.69 0.44
CA LYS A 171 -27.88 0.84 -0.49
C LYS A 171 -29.38 1.08 -0.40
N LYS A 172 -29.92 1.18 0.83
CA LYS A 172 -31.35 1.48 1.09
C LYS A 172 -31.84 2.82 0.53
N ILE A 173 -30.93 3.75 0.22
CA ILE A 173 -31.24 5.10 -0.27
C ILE A 173 -30.95 5.24 -1.76
N ALA A 174 -29.95 4.50 -2.26
CA ALA A 174 -29.46 4.58 -3.63
C ALA A 174 -30.23 3.65 -4.60
N ASP A 175 -30.90 2.62 -4.07
CA ASP A 175 -31.89 1.79 -4.78
C ASP A 175 -33.16 2.60 -5.09
#